data_AF-A0A7W0PZC0-F1
#
_entry.id   AF-A0A7W0PZC0-F1
#
_cell.length_a   1.000
_cell.length_b   1.000
_cell.length_c   1.000
_cell.angle_alpha   90.00
_cell.angle_beta   90.00
_cell.angle_gamma   90.00
#
_symmetry.space_group_name_H-M   'P 1'
#
loop_
_entity.id
_entity.type
_entity.pdbx_description
1 polymer ?
#
loop_
_entity_poly.entity_id
_entity_poly.type
_entity_poly.pdbx_seq_one_letter_code
_entity_poly.pdbx_strand_id
1 'polypeptide(L)'
;MAEFLQQVVSGLASGAIYASLALALVLIYRATDVVNFSQGEMATFTTYIAWSLMNNGFSYWPAFVLTLAIAFLGGVAVERIVIRPVEHRPEIVIVIVTIGLLVAINGLVGWIWGGETKTLDSPFPNRTFELGGVTMSVQDVGTFGVCLLTVLVL
;
A
#
# COMPACT_ATOMS: atom_id res chain seq x y z
N MET A 1 3.09 -3.46 32.02
CA MET A 1 3.02 -4.72 31.25
C MET A 1 1.93 -4.68 30.20
N ALA A 2 0.69 -4.32 30.55
CA ALA A 2 -0.41 -4.18 29.58
C ALA A 2 -0.10 -3.20 28.42
N GLU A 3 0.46 -2.01 28.71
CA GLU A 3 0.86 -1.05 27.66
C GLU A 3 1.94 -1.60 26.71
N PHE A 4 2.89 -2.38 27.21
CA PHE A 4 3.90 -3.02 26.37
C PHE A 4 3.25 -4.05 25.43
N LEU A 5 2.36 -4.89 25.96
CA LEU A 5 1.61 -5.85 25.15
C LEU A 5 0.70 -5.16 24.13
N GLN A 6 0.08 -4.04 24.51
CA GLN A 6 -0.68 -3.19 23.62
C GLN A 6 0.18 -2.68 22.45
N GLN A 7 1.35 -2.12 22.74
CA GLN A 7 2.27 -1.62 21.74
C GLN A 7 2.72 -2.73 20.77
N VAL A 8 2.98 -3.93 21.28
CA VAL A 8 3.35 -5.10 20.47
C VAL A 8 2.21 -5.47 19.53
N VAL A 9 0.99 -5.56 20.05
CA VAL A 9 -0.19 -5.97 19.28
C VAL A 9 -0.56 -4.93 18.21
N SER A 10 -0.62 -3.64 18.56
CA SER A 10 -0.83 -2.57 17.58
C SER A 10 0.32 -2.49 16.56
N GLY A 11 1.55 -2.80 17.01
CA GLY A 11 2.73 -2.91 16.16
C GLY A 11 2.65 -4.05 15.14
N LEU A 12 2.00 -5.17 15.47
CA LEU A 12 1.83 -6.30 14.55
C LEU A 12 0.98 -5.95 13.33
N ALA A 13 -0.11 -5.21 13.52
CA ALA A 13 -0.97 -4.78 12.40
C ALA A 13 -0.21 -3.84 11.45
N SER A 14 0.44 -2.81 11.98
CA SER A 14 1.27 -1.89 11.19
C SER A 14 2.46 -2.60 10.54
N GLY A 15 3.11 -3.49 11.29
CA GLY A 15 4.24 -4.30 10.82
C GLY A 15 3.86 -5.22 9.67
N ALA A 16 2.66 -5.80 9.69
CA ALA A 16 2.15 -6.63 8.60
C ALA A 16 1.94 -5.85 7.30
N ILE A 17 1.48 -4.59 7.38
CA ILE A 17 1.38 -3.70 6.22
C ILE A 17 2.78 -3.45 5.66
N TYR A 18 3.74 -3.06 6.50
CA TYR A 18 5.12 -2.81 6.06
C TYR A 18 5.79 -4.07 5.49
N ALA A 19 5.53 -5.25 6.07
CA ALA A 19 6.01 -6.52 5.56
C ALA A 19 5.42 -6.85 4.18
N SER A 20 4.13 -6.55 3.97
CA SER A 20 3.48 -6.74 2.66
C SER A 20 4.06 -5.80 1.58
N LEU A 21 4.38 -4.55 1.93
CA LEU A 21 5.06 -3.62 1.02
C LEU A 21 6.49 -4.09 0.71
N ALA A 22 7.22 -4.57 1.71
CA ALA A 22 8.55 -5.15 1.50
C ALA A 22 8.47 -6.38 0.58
N LEU A 23 7.48 -7.26 0.76
CA LEU A 23 7.25 -8.40 -0.10
C LEU A 23 6.99 -7.97 -1.55
N ALA A 24 6.15 -6.95 -1.78
CA ALA A 24 5.89 -6.43 -3.12
C ALA A 24 7.18 -5.94 -3.81
N LEU A 25 8.04 -5.21 -3.09
CA LEU A 25 9.34 -4.77 -3.60
C LEU A 25 10.24 -5.96 -3.96
N VAL A 26 10.31 -6.97 -3.08
CA VAL A 26 11.10 -8.19 -3.30
C VAL A 26 10.60 -8.99 -4.50
N LEU A 27 9.28 -9.15 -4.65
CA LEU A 27 8.68 -9.88 -5.77
C LEU A 27 9.01 -9.21 -7.11
N ILE A 28 8.94 -7.89 -7.18
CA ILE A 28 9.29 -7.14 -8.40
C ILE A 28 10.78 -7.29 -8.70
N TYR A 29 11.64 -7.13 -7.69
CA TYR A 29 13.08 -7.30 -7.88
C TYR A 29 13.41 -8.72 -8.35
N ARG A 30 12.81 -9.76 -7.75
CA ARG A 30 13.02 -11.16 -8.15
C ARG A 30 12.54 -11.47 -9.56
N ALA A 31 11.52 -10.77 -10.06
CA ALA A 31 10.95 -10.99 -11.38
C ALA A 31 11.68 -10.20 -12.48
N THR A 32 12.28 -9.06 -12.16
CA THR A 32 12.81 -8.10 -13.14
C THR A 32 14.31 -7.81 -12.97
N ASP A 33 14.94 -8.29 -11.89
CA ASP A 33 16.28 -7.87 -11.42
C ASP A 33 16.41 -6.34 -11.22
N VAL A 34 15.28 -5.64 -11.11
CA VAL A 34 15.19 -4.18 -11.01
C VAL A 34 14.53 -3.77 -9.71
N VAL A 35 15.23 -2.97 -8.91
CA VAL A 35 14.67 -2.35 -7.71
C VAL A 35 13.85 -1.14 -8.13
N ASN A 36 12.53 -1.21 -7.96
CA ASN A 36 11.65 -0.08 -8.19
C ASN A 36 11.46 0.74 -6.91
N PHE A 37 12.17 1.86 -6.79
CA PHE A 37 12.06 2.75 -5.62
C PHE A 37 10.70 3.46 -5.50
N SER A 38 9.93 3.56 -6.60
CA SER A 38 8.60 4.21 -6.58
C SER A 38 7.49 3.38 -5.93
N GLN A 39 7.76 2.13 -5.53
CA GLN A 39 6.74 1.20 -5.00
C GLN A 39 5.93 1.78 -3.84
N GLY A 40 6.58 2.48 -2.90
CA GLY A 40 5.89 3.12 -1.77
C GLY A 40 4.89 4.18 -2.24
N GLU A 41 5.29 5.04 -3.18
CA GLU A 41 4.41 6.08 -3.73
C GLU A 41 3.30 5.50 -4.61
N MET A 42 3.56 4.40 -5.34
CA MET A 42 2.51 3.67 -6.05
C MET A 42 1.44 3.15 -5.08
N ALA A 43 1.83 2.57 -3.94
CA ALA A 43 0.90 2.13 -2.91
C ALA A 43 0.10 3.31 -2.33
N THR A 44 0.76 4.44 -2.05
CA THR A 44 0.10 5.67 -1.61
C THR A 44 -0.94 6.15 -2.64
N PHE A 45 -0.55 6.25 -3.91
CA PHE A 45 -1.43 6.71 -4.99
C PHE A 45 -2.69 5.84 -5.11
N THR A 46 -2.54 4.51 -5.06
CA THR A 46 -3.69 3.59 -5.12
C THR A 46 -4.60 3.72 -3.90
N THR A 47 -4.05 4.02 -2.73
CA THR A 47 -4.83 4.29 -1.51
C THR A 47 -5.66 5.57 -1.66
N TYR A 48 -5.10 6.63 -2.25
CA TYR A 48 -5.83 7.86 -2.56
C TYR A 48 -6.93 7.68 -3.61
N ILE A 49 -6.73 6.78 -4.58
CA ILE A 49 -7.79 6.39 -5.52
C ILE A 49 -8.96 5.74 -4.77
N ALA A 50 -8.67 4.78 -3.87
CA ALA A 50 -9.72 4.15 -3.04
C ALA A 50 -10.47 5.19 -2.21
N TRP A 51 -9.74 6.11 -1.56
CA TRP A 51 -10.33 7.20 -0.80
C TRP A 51 -11.22 8.09 -1.68
N SER A 52 -10.74 8.47 -2.87
CA SER A 52 -11.52 9.30 -3.80
C SER A 52 -12.81 8.61 -4.22
N LEU A 53 -12.77 7.31 -4.55
CA LEU A 53 -13.97 6.55 -4.90
C LEU A 53 -14.98 6.51 -3.75
N MET A 54 -14.52 6.25 -2.53
CA MET A 54 -15.39 6.24 -1.35
C MET A 54 -15.98 7.62 -1.06
N ASN A 55 -15.20 8.69 -1.21
CA ASN A 55 -15.68 10.06 -1.05
C ASN A 55 -16.70 10.48 -2.13
N ASN A 56 -16.68 9.83 -3.31
CA ASN A 56 -17.69 10.00 -4.36
C ASN A 56 -18.95 9.15 -4.13
N GLY A 57 -19.09 8.50 -2.96
CA GLY A 57 -20.29 7.77 -2.56
C GLY A 57 -20.28 6.28 -2.90
N PHE A 58 -19.18 5.73 -3.44
CA PHE A 58 -19.04 4.29 -3.59
C PHE A 58 -18.88 3.62 -2.21
N SER A 59 -19.58 2.50 -1.99
CA SER A 59 -19.31 1.64 -0.84
C SER A 59 -17.91 1.02 -0.94
N TYR A 60 -17.38 0.55 0.20
CA TYR A 60 -16.03 0.00 0.28
C TYR A 60 -15.72 -1.08 -0.75
N TRP A 61 -16.59 -2.10 -0.90
CA TRP A 61 -16.31 -3.25 -1.78
C TRP A 61 -16.23 -2.89 -3.27
N PRO A 62 -17.20 -2.14 -3.86
CA PRO A 62 -17.05 -1.60 -5.21
C PRO A 62 -15.79 -0.74 -5.39
N ALA A 63 -15.51 0.15 -4.42
CA ALA A 63 -14.32 0.99 -4.45
C ALA A 63 -13.03 0.15 -4.42
N PHE A 64 -12.97 -0.89 -3.60
CA PHE A 64 -11.84 -1.81 -3.51
C PHE A 64 -11.56 -2.53 -4.83
N VAL A 65 -12.58 -3.14 -5.45
CA VAL A 65 -12.42 -3.85 -6.73
C VAL A 65 -11.99 -2.90 -7.84
N LEU A 66 -12.60 -1.71 -7.89
CA LEU A 66 -12.25 -0.71 -8.91
C LEU A 66 -10.83 -0.16 -8.69
N THR A 67 -10.42 0.09 -7.45
CA THR A 67 -9.05 0.47 -7.11
C THR A 67 -8.06 -0.61 -7.53
N LEU A 68 -8.33 -1.89 -7.27
CA LEU A 68 -7.46 -2.98 -7.72
C LEU A 68 -7.31 -3.00 -9.24
N ALA A 69 -8.40 -2.80 -9.98
CA ALA A 69 -8.36 -2.73 -11.44
C ALA A 69 -7.53 -1.53 -11.92
N ILE A 70 -7.73 -0.35 -11.33
CA ILE A 70 -6.97 0.87 -11.67
C ILE A 70 -5.48 0.70 -11.30
N ALA A 71 -5.18 0.14 -10.13
CA ALA A 71 -3.83 -0.13 -9.66
C ALA A 71 -3.10 -1.09 -10.59
N PHE A 72 -3.77 -2.17 -11.02
CA PHE A 72 -3.22 -3.12 -11.96
C PHE A 72 -2.91 -2.46 -13.31
N LEU A 73 -3.87 -1.72 -13.88
CA LEU A 73 -3.66 -0.99 -15.14
C LEU A 73 -2.56 0.07 -15.03
N GLY A 74 -2.49 0.79 -13.91
CA GLY A 74 -1.43 1.75 -13.62
C GLY A 74 -0.06 1.09 -13.51
N GLY A 75 0.02 -0.07 -12.83
CA GLY A 75 1.24 -0.88 -12.75
C GLY A 75 1.71 -1.35 -14.12
N VAL A 76 0.80 -1.85 -14.97
CA VAL A 76 1.10 -2.23 -16.36
C VAL A 76 1.57 -1.03 -17.18
N ALA A 77 0.96 0.14 -17.01
CA ALA A 77 1.38 1.35 -17.71
C ALA A 77 2.79 1.77 -17.28
N VAL A 78 3.09 1.76 -15.98
CA VAL A 78 4.42 2.07 -15.44
C VAL A 78 5.45 1.06 -15.94
N GLU A 79 5.14 -0.23 -15.91
CA GLU A 79 6.02 -1.29 -16.41
C GLU A 79 6.36 -1.06 -17.88
N ARG A 80 5.35 -0.92 -18.75
CA ARG A 80 5.59 -0.78 -20.20
C ARG A 80 6.23 0.54 -20.62
N ILE A 81 5.86 1.64 -19.98
CA ILE A 81 6.23 2.99 -20.43
C ILE A 81 7.52 3.47 -19.75
N VAL A 82 7.72 3.11 -18.47
CA VAL A 82 8.82 3.66 -17.67
C VAL A 82 9.92 2.63 -17.45
N ILE A 83 9.56 1.40 -17.03
CA ILE A 83 10.56 0.39 -16.60
C ILE A 83 11.14 -0.37 -17.79
N ARG A 84 10.28 -0.93 -18.65
CA ARG A 84 10.69 -1.78 -19.79
C ARG A 84 11.66 -1.09 -20.76
N PRO A 85 11.56 0.22 -21.07
CA PRO A 85 12.54 0.88 -21.92
C PRO A 85 13.94 1.01 -21.30
N VAL A 86 14.05 0.94 -19.97
CA VAL A 86 15.31 1.13 -19.23
C VAL A 86 15.84 -0.13 -18.56
N GLU A 87 15.13 -1.25 -18.66
CA GLU A 87 15.49 -2.52 -18.00
C GLU A 87 16.88 -3.05 -18.42
N HIS A 88 17.31 -2.77 -19.65
CA HIS A 88 18.62 -3.19 -20.18
C HIS A 88 19.73 -2.14 -19.94
N ARG A 89 19.46 -1.06 -19.21
CA ARG A 89 20.42 0.00 -18.91
C ARG A 89 21.17 -0.29 -17.60
N PRO A 90 22.30 0.39 -17.33
CA PRO A 90 23.00 0.24 -16.06
C PRO A 90 22.07 0.50 -14.87
N GLU A 91 22.26 -0.23 -13.76
CA GLU A 91 21.41 -0.15 -12.56
C GLU A 91 21.19 1.29 -12.08
N ILE A 92 22.22 2.15 -12.14
CA ILE A 92 22.12 3.55 -11.73
C ILE A 92 21.07 4.34 -12.54
N VAL A 93 20.89 4.03 -13.83
CA VAL A 93 19.88 4.68 -14.67
C VAL A 93 18.48 4.29 -14.20
N ILE A 94 18.29 3.02 -13.83
CA ILE A 94 17.04 2.49 -13.35
C ILE A 94 16.66 3.10 -11.99
N VAL A 95 17.65 3.25 -11.11
CA VAL A 95 17.50 3.96 -9.82
C VAL A 95 17.05 5.41 -10.06
N ILE A 96 17.73 6.14 -10.96
CA ILE A 96 17.38 7.54 -11.28
C ILE A 96 15.94 7.64 -11.81
N VAL A 97 15.56 6.75 -12.72
CA VAL A 97 14.22 6.74 -13.32
C VAL A 97 13.14 6.41 -12.29
N THR A 98 13.37 5.43 -11.43
CA THR A 98 12.40 5.02 -10.41
C THR A 98 12.28 6.03 -9.27
N ILE A 99 13.37 6.72 -8.90
CA ILE A 99 13.30 7.88 -8.00
C ILE A 99 12.60 9.06 -8.67
N GLY A 100 12.85 9.32 -9.96
CA GLY A 100 12.11 10.32 -10.72
C GLY A 100 10.61 10.03 -10.75
N LEU A 101 10.23 8.76 -10.93
CA LEU A 101 8.85 8.29 -10.87
C LEU A 101 8.25 8.45 -9.47
N LEU A 102 9.02 8.14 -8.41
CA LEU A 102 8.63 8.39 -7.02
C LEU A 102 8.24 9.85 -6.82
N VAL A 103 9.13 10.79 -7.18
CA VAL A 103 8.89 12.23 -7.02
C VAL A 103 7.72 12.69 -7.88
N ALA A 104 7.58 12.17 -9.10
CA ALA A 104 6.47 12.49 -9.98
C ALA A 104 5.12 12.04 -9.38
N ILE A 105 5.03 10.81 -8.87
CA ILE A 105 3.81 10.30 -8.23
C ILE A 105 3.52 11.11 -6.96
N ASN A 106 4.53 11.37 -6.13
CA ASN A 106 4.37 12.16 -4.91
C ASN A 106 3.83 13.57 -5.22
N GLY A 107 4.39 14.24 -6.24
CA GLY A 107 3.92 15.53 -6.72
C GLY A 107 2.49 15.48 -7.27
N LEU A 108 2.13 14.43 -8.01
CA LEU A 108 0.76 14.22 -8.49
C LEU A 108 -0.22 14.01 -7.35
N VAL A 109 0.15 13.24 -6.33
CA VAL A 109 -0.68 13.04 -5.13
C VAL A 109 -0.93 14.38 -4.45
N GLY A 110 0.13 15.14 -4.19
CA GLY A 110 0.02 16.45 -3.55
C GLY A 110 -0.77 17.46 -4.39
N TRP A 111 -0.69 17.39 -5.72
CA TRP A 111 -1.42 18.29 -6.60
C TRP A 111 -2.92 17.98 -6.66
N ILE A 112 -3.31 16.70 -6.67
CA ILE A 112 -4.71 16.27 -6.79
C ILE A 112 -5.42 16.27 -5.42
N TRP A 113 -4.76 15.79 -4.36
CA TRP A 113 -5.38 15.58 -3.04
C TRP A 113 -4.88 16.52 -1.93
N GLY A 114 -3.83 17.31 -2.20
CA GLY A 114 -3.22 18.19 -1.20
C GLY A 114 -2.28 17.44 -0.25
N GLY A 115 -1.81 18.15 0.79
CA GLY A 115 -0.89 17.61 1.81
C GLY A 115 -1.56 17.16 3.12
N GLU A 116 -2.89 17.12 3.16
CA GLU A 116 -3.63 16.74 4.37
C GLU A 116 -3.78 15.22 4.47
N THR A 117 -3.61 14.68 5.68
CA THR A 117 -3.90 13.27 5.95
C THR A 117 -5.40 13.01 5.79
N LYS A 118 -5.74 12.04 4.95
CA LYS A 118 -7.13 11.62 4.73
C LYS A 118 -7.40 10.30 5.45
N THR A 119 -8.55 10.21 6.12
CA THR A 119 -9.01 8.98 6.76
C THR A 119 -9.85 8.18 5.77
N LEU A 120 -9.51 6.90 5.63
CA LEU A 120 -10.31 5.94 4.86
C LEU A 120 -11.19 5.16 5.82
N ASP A 121 -12.50 5.16 5.58
CA ASP A 121 -13.42 4.38 6.39
C ASP A 121 -13.16 2.88 6.20
N SER A 122 -13.08 2.17 7.32
CA SER A 122 -12.77 0.74 7.35
C SER A 122 -14.01 -0.09 7.01
N PRO A 123 -13.85 -1.23 6.30
CA PRO A 123 -14.94 -2.19 6.11
C PRO A 123 -15.24 -2.97 7.41
N PHE A 124 -14.33 -2.93 8.38
CA PHE A 124 -14.49 -3.64 9.64
C PHE A 124 -15.35 -2.83 10.61
N PRO A 125 -16.22 -3.48 11.41
CA PRO A 125 -16.98 -2.80 12.45
C PRO A 125 -16.03 -2.07 13.41
N ASN A 126 -16.40 -0.85 13.80
CA ASN A 126 -15.65 -0.06 14.78
C ASN A 126 -15.90 -0.57 16.22
N ARG A 127 -15.64 -1.87 16.44
CA ARG A 127 -15.72 -2.54 17.74
C ARG A 127 -14.31 -2.82 18.22
N THR A 128 -14.10 -2.61 19.51
CA THR A 128 -12.87 -2.96 20.21
C THR A 128 -13.14 -4.17 21.11
N PHE A 129 -12.17 -5.07 21.20
CA PHE A 129 -12.15 -6.17 22.14
C PHE A 129 -11.10 -5.93 23.20
N GLU A 130 -11.45 -6.13 24.46
CA GLU A 130 -10.51 -6.13 25.57
C GLU A 130 -10.18 -7.56 25.96
N LEU A 131 -8.92 -7.98 25.76
CA LEU A 131 -8.43 -9.27 26.20
C LEU A 131 -7.25 -9.05 27.16
N GLY A 132 -7.45 -9.35 28.45
CA GLY A 132 -6.37 -9.31 29.44
C GLY A 132 -5.69 -7.94 29.63
N GLY A 133 -6.41 -6.83 29.40
CA GLY A 133 -5.89 -5.46 29.50
C GLY A 133 -5.28 -4.89 28.21
N VAL A 134 -5.42 -5.61 27.09
CA VAL A 134 -5.05 -5.17 25.73
C VAL A 134 -6.32 -4.90 24.93
N THR A 135 -6.46 -3.70 24.37
CA THR A 135 -7.54 -3.29 23.48
C THR A 135 -7.17 -3.54 22.02
N MET A 136 -7.93 -4.38 21.32
CA MET A 136 -7.73 -4.64 19.88
C MET A 136 -8.94 -4.18 19.09
N SER A 137 -8.75 -3.36 18.06
CA SER A 137 -9.82 -3.08 17.10
C SER A 137 -10.03 -4.29 16.19
N VAL A 138 -11.28 -4.59 15.82
CA VAL A 138 -11.58 -5.58 14.77
C VAL A 138 -10.82 -5.25 13.48
N GLN A 139 -10.60 -3.96 13.21
CA GLN A 139 -9.84 -3.49 12.06
C GLN A 139 -8.38 -3.94 12.09
N ASP A 140 -7.72 -3.90 13.24
CA ASP A 140 -6.30 -4.29 13.35
C ASP A 140 -6.13 -5.79 13.09
N VAL A 141 -7.03 -6.59 13.67
CA VAL A 141 -7.06 -8.05 13.48
C VAL A 141 -7.39 -8.39 12.02
N GLY A 142 -8.38 -7.70 11.44
CA GLY A 142 -8.74 -7.87 10.04
C GLY A 142 -7.61 -7.51 9.08
N THR A 143 -6.94 -6.39 9.32
CA THR A 143 -5.78 -5.93 8.54
C THR A 143 -4.64 -6.93 8.63
N PHE A 144 -4.29 -7.37 9.83
CA PHE A 144 -3.27 -8.41 10.02
C PHE A 144 -3.64 -9.70 9.29
N GLY A 145 -4.89 -10.15 9.40
CA GLY A 145 -5.38 -11.36 8.72
C GLY A 145 -5.30 -11.28 7.21
N VAL A 146 -5.70 -10.14 6.62
CA VAL A 146 -5.62 -9.91 5.16
C VAL A 146 -4.17 -9.83 4.69
N CYS A 147 -3.31 -9.09 5.39
CA CYS A 147 -1.87 -9.02 5.05
C CYS A 147 -1.22 -10.41 5.13
N LEU A 148 -1.50 -11.17 6.20
CA LEU A 148 -0.97 -12.52 6.36
C LEU A 148 -1.44 -13.45 5.24
N LEU A 149 -2.73 -13.43 4.91
CA LEU A 149 -3.28 -14.22 3.80
C LEU A 149 -2.63 -13.84 2.46
N THR A 150 -2.44 -12.54 2.22
CA THR A 150 -1.79 -12.04 1.00
C THR A 150 -0.36 -12.56 0.90
N VAL A 151 0.40 -12.53 2.00
CA VAL A 151 1.78 -13.05 2.06
C VAL A 151 1.82 -14.57 1.88
N LEU A 152 0.85 -15.32 2.40
CA LEU A 152 0.81 -16.78 2.27
C LEU A 152 0.41 -17.27 0.87
N VAL A 153 -0.34 -16.45 0.13
CA VAL A 153 -0.79 -16.78 -1.23
C VAL A 153 0.27 -16.48 -2.30
N LEU A 154 1.16 -15.52 -2.04
CA LEU A 154 2.25 -15.08 -2.94
C LEU A 154 3.54 -15.87 -2.72
#